data_AF-A0A917Z957-F1
#
_entry.id   AF-A0A917Z957-F1
#
_cell.length_a   1.000
_cell.length_b   1.000
_cell.length_c   1.000
_cell.angle_alpha   90.00
_cell.angle_beta   90.00
_cell.angle_gamma   90.00
#
_symmetry.space_group_name_H-M   'P 1'
#
loop_
_entity.id
_entity.type
_entity.pdbx_description
1 polymer ?
#
loop_
_entity_poly.entity_id
_entity_poly.type
_entity_poly.pdbx_seq_one_letter_code
_entity_poly.pdbx_strand_id
1 'polypeptide(L)'
;MHEMEASSEMLLESHFIWHEIRVGDLISLEANLEDKGEVLLHRDKPYQVLSKLDLAPGNQVFVVQSDITGDLVYVHPFLVASYDNSHEPSPLM
;
A
#
# COMPACT_ATOMS: atom_id res chain seq x y z
N MET A 1 -8.07 -28.51 -2.95
CA MET A 1 -6.71 -28.40 -2.38
C MET A 1 -5.90 -27.23 -2.96
N HIS A 2 -6.18 -26.74 -4.17
CA HIS A 2 -5.46 -25.58 -4.76
C HIS A 2 -5.78 -24.20 -4.12
N GLU A 3 -6.93 -24.01 -3.47
CA GLU A 3 -7.34 -22.69 -2.93
C GLU A 3 -6.59 -22.31 -1.62
N MET A 4 -6.10 -23.30 -0.87
CA MET A 4 -5.37 -23.08 0.39
C MET A 4 -3.92 -22.62 0.17
N GLU A 5 -3.32 -22.95 -0.98
CA GLU A 5 -1.95 -22.56 -1.32
C GLU A 5 -1.92 -21.10 -1.81
N ALA A 6 -2.87 -20.71 -2.68
CA ALA A 6 -2.97 -19.33 -3.19
C ALA A 6 -3.18 -18.29 -2.08
N SER A 7 -3.96 -18.63 -1.05
CA SER A 7 -4.18 -17.75 0.11
C SER A 7 -2.93 -17.59 0.99
N SER A 8 -2.08 -18.61 1.06
CA SER A 8 -0.81 -18.56 1.80
C SER A 8 0.25 -17.76 1.06
N GLU A 9 0.30 -17.87 -0.28
CA GLU A 9 1.21 -17.11 -1.13
C GLU A 9 0.90 -15.61 -1.12
N MET A 10 -0.37 -15.23 -1.27
CA MET A 10 -0.80 -13.82 -1.19
C MET A 10 -0.52 -13.19 0.19
N LEU A 11 -0.69 -13.96 1.27
CA LEU A 11 -0.36 -13.50 2.62
C LEU A 11 1.14 -13.27 2.78
N LEU A 12 1.96 -14.17 2.24
CA LEU A 12 3.41 -14.07 2.28
C LEU A 12 3.92 -12.87 1.45
N GLU A 13 3.38 -12.68 0.25
CA GLU A 13 3.68 -11.52 -0.61
C GLU A 13 3.30 -10.21 0.07
N SER A 14 2.10 -10.13 0.63
CA SER A 14 1.64 -8.97 1.41
C SER A 14 2.57 -8.66 2.57
N HIS A 15 3.09 -9.69 3.23
CA HIS A 15 4.04 -9.55 4.32
C HIS A 15 5.40 -8.99 3.84
N PHE A 16 5.89 -9.45 2.68
CA PHE A 16 7.12 -8.91 2.09
C PHE A 16 6.97 -7.45 1.68
N ILE A 17 5.91 -7.12 0.94
CA ILE A 17 5.58 -5.74 0.53
C ILE A 17 5.49 -4.83 1.75
N TRP A 18 4.82 -5.30 2.81
CA TRP A 18 4.74 -4.57 4.07
C TRP A 18 6.11 -4.25 4.63
N HIS A 19 7.03 -5.22 4.68
CA HIS A 19 8.34 -5.00 5.26
C HIS A 19 9.28 -4.13 4.41
N GLU A 20 9.12 -4.16 3.09
CA GLU A 20 10.00 -3.44 2.17
C GLU A 20 9.68 -1.94 2.12
N ILE A 21 8.40 -1.59 2.05
CA ILE A 21 7.95 -0.19 1.93
C ILE A 21 8.11 0.55 3.26
N ARG A 22 8.70 1.74 3.21
CA ARG A 22 8.94 2.63 4.35
C ARG A 22 7.96 3.81 4.34
N VAL A 23 7.84 4.44 5.51
CA VAL A 23 7.19 5.76 5.60
C VAL A 23 8.00 6.74 4.77
N GLY A 24 7.32 7.53 3.94
CA GLY A 24 7.90 8.48 3.00
C GLY A 24 7.95 7.97 1.56
N ASP A 25 7.95 6.65 1.34
CA ASP A 25 7.95 6.06 0.01
C ASP A 25 6.61 6.28 -0.70
N LEU A 26 6.61 6.16 -2.02
CA LEU A 26 5.42 6.29 -2.86
C LEU A 26 4.89 4.91 -3.24
N ILE A 27 3.58 4.70 -3.16
CA ILE A 27 2.91 3.47 -3.59
C ILE A 27 1.88 3.75 -4.68
N SER A 28 1.75 2.86 -5.66
CA SER A 28 0.69 2.87 -6.66
C SER A 28 -0.23 1.68 -6.46
N LEU A 29 -1.52 1.82 -6.82
CA LEU A 29 -2.53 0.80 -6.56
C LEU A 29 -2.80 -0.08 -7.79
N GLU A 30 -3.11 -1.36 -7.59
CA GLU A 30 -3.56 -2.25 -8.67
C GLU A 30 -4.94 -1.85 -9.22
N ALA A 31 -5.80 -1.33 -8.34
CA ALA A 31 -7.16 -0.91 -8.64
C ALA A 31 -7.52 0.38 -7.87
N ASN A 32 -8.59 1.05 -8.31
CA ASN A 32 -9.15 2.14 -7.51
C ASN A 32 -9.58 1.60 -6.15
N LEU A 33 -9.28 2.34 -5.09
CA LEU A 33 -9.82 2.05 -3.78
C LEU A 33 -11.13 2.80 -3.60
N GLU A 34 -12.21 2.09 -3.31
CA GLU A 34 -13.55 2.64 -3.21
C GLU A 34 -14.15 2.30 -1.84
N ASP A 35 -14.87 3.26 -1.23
CA ASP A 35 -15.74 3.00 -0.08
C ASP A 35 -17.15 3.49 -0.41
N LYS A 36 -18.15 2.63 -0.19
CA LYS A 36 -19.58 2.91 -0.46
C LYS A 36 -19.88 3.47 -1.86
N GLY A 37 -19.07 3.09 -2.86
CA GLY A 37 -19.23 3.52 -4.25
C GLY A 37 -18.58 4.87 -4.57
N GLU A 38 -17.86 5.47 -3.61
CA GLU A 38 -17.02 6.64 -3.85
C GLU A 38 -15.56 6.22 -3.96
N VAL A 39 -14.87 6.72 -4.98
CA VAL A 39 -13.42 6.50 -5.14
C VAL A 39 -12.69 7.32 -4.09
N LEU A 40 -11.91 6.64 -3.26
CA LEU A 40 -11.03 7.24 -2.26
C LEU A 40 -9.63 7.47 -2.81
N LEU A 41 -9.12 6.53 -3.63
CA LEU A 41 -7.81 6.59 -4.27
C LEU A 41 -7.89 6.06 -5.69
N HIS A 42 -7.22 6.72 -6.62
CA HIS A 42 -7.12 6.29 -8.01
C HIS A 42 -5.86 5.46 -8.26
N ARG A 43 -5.98 4.39 -9.05
CA ARG A 43 -4.85 3.54 -9.43
C ARG A 43 -3.75 4.21 -10.25
N ASP A 44 -4.06 5.30 -10.94
CA ASP A 44 -3.15 5.98 -11.86
C ASP A 44 -2.27 7.03 -11.17
N LYS A 45 -2.35 7.13 -9.84
CA LYS A 45 -1.59 8.09 -9.03
C LYS A 45 -0.77 7.39 -7.95
N PRO A 46 0.46 7.85 -7.71
CA PRO A 46 1.23 7.42 -6.56
C PRO A 46 0.79 8.18 -5.29
N TYR A 47 0.83 7.49 -4.16
CA TYR A 47 0.49 8.02 -2.85
C TYR A 47 1.64 7.84 -1.87
N GLN A 48 1.98 8.90 -1.14
CA GLN A 48 3.02 8.82 -0.12
C GLN A 48 2.52 8.06 1.11
N VAL A 49 3.31 7.09 1.57
CA VAL A 49 3.07 6.38 2.82
C VAL A 49 3.39 7.32 3.99
N LEU A 50 2.36 7.75 4.70
CA LEU A 50 2.48 8.65 5.85
C LEU A 50 2.69 7.89 7.16
N SER A 51 2.15 6.67 7.25
CA SER A 51 2.31 5.80 8.42
C SER A 51 2.06 4.34 8.07
N LYS A 52 2.44 3.47 8.99
CA LYS A 52 2.27 2.01 8.93
C LYS A 52 1.59 1.56 10.22
N LEU A 53 0.43 0.91 10.09
CA LEU A 53 -0.32 0.37 11.22
C LEU A 53 -0.42 -1.16 11.12
N ASP A 54 -0.25 -1.82 12.27
CA ASP A 54 -0.58 -3.24 12.46
C ASP A 54 -1.81 -3.30 13.36
N LEU A 55 -3.00 -3.40 12.74
CA LEU A 55 -4.28 -3.27 13.43
C LEU A 55 -4.67 -4.56 14.18
N ALA A 56 -4.18 -5.69 13.67
CA ALA A 56 -4.32 -7.03 14.22
C ALA A 56 -3.31 -7.95 13.50
N PRO A 57 -2.94 -9.11 14.06
CA PRO A 57 -2.06 -10.05 13.36
C PRO A 57 -2.57 -10.38 11.95
N GLY A 58 -1.77 -10.07 10.92
CA GLY A 58 -2.14 -10.25 9.52
C GLY A 58 -3.01 -9.13 8.92
N ASN A 59 -3.29 -8.06 9.66
CA ASN A 59 -4.04 -6.89 9.23
C ASN A 59 -3.16 -5.63 9.27
N GLN A 60 -2.15 -5.65 8.40
CA GLN A 60 -1.20 -4.55 8.21
C GLN A 60 -1.72 -3.61 7.12
N VAL A 61 -1.61 -2.30 7.34
CA VAL A 61 -2.11 -1.27 6.41
C VAL A 61 -1.18 -0.06 6.32
N PHE A 62 -0.97 0.42 5.11
CA PHE A 62 -0.34 1.71 4.86
C PHE A 62 -1.38 2.80 5.05
N VAL A 63 -0.96 3.91 5.66
CA VAL A 63 -1.79 5.11 5.75
C VAL A 63 -1.29 6.10 4.72
N VAL A 64 -2.18 6.51 3.81
CA VAL A 64 -1.91 7.53 2.79
C VAL A 64 -2.95 8.63 2.88
N GLN A 65 -2.73 9.76 2.21
CA GLN A 65 -3.73 10.82 2.09
C GLN A 65 -4.40 10.76 0.72
N SER A 66 -5.73 10.77 0.70
CA SER A 66 -6.51 10.90 -0.52
C SER A 66 -6.27 12.26 -1.16
N ASP A 67 -6.00 12.27 -2.47
CA ASP A 67 -5.94 13.50 -3.27
C ASP A 67 -7.33 14.00 -3.70
N ILE A 68 -8.38 13.21 -3.44
CA ILE A 68 -9.77 13.51 -3.75
C ILE A 68 -10.44 14.19 -2.55
N THR A 69 -10.38 13.56 -1.38
CA THR A 69 -11.07 14.04 -0.17
C THR A 69 -10.13 14.76 0.81
N GLY A 70 -8.82 14.52 0.72
CA GLY A 70 -7.85 15.00 1.71
C GLY A 70 -7.78 14.15 2.98
N ASP A 71 -8.62 13.12 3.10
CA ASP A 71 -8.67 12.25 4.28
C ASP A 71 -7.54 11.21 4.29
N LEU A 72 -7.27 10.67 5.47
CA LEU A 72 -6.37 9.53 5.63
C LEU A 72 -7.09 8.23 5.26
N VAL A 73 -6.48 7.45 4.39
CA VAL A 73 -7.02 6.20 3.85
C VAL A 73 -6.07 5.05 4.16
N TYR A 74 -6.64 3.91 4.54
CA TYR A 74 -5.89 2.69 4.80
C TYR A 74 -5.80 1.85 3.53
N VAL A 75 -4.58 1.48 3.16
CA VAL A 75 -4.27 0.67 1.98
C VAL A 75 -3.63 -0.62 2.43
N HIS A 76 -4.23 -1.75 2.08
CA HIS A 76 -3.63 -3.05 2.35
C HIS A 76 -2.47 -3.34 1.39
N PRO A 77 -1.41 -4.05 1.84
CA PRO A 77 -0.28 -4.41 0.99
C PRO A 77 -0.64 -5.15 -0.29
N PHE A 78 -1.67 -6.01 -0.25
CA PHE A 78 -2.14 -6.74 -1.44
C PHE A 78 -2.73 -5.83 -2.54
N LEU A 79 -3.02 -4.56 -2.25
CA LEU A 79 -3.51 -3.59 -3.25
C LEU A 79 -2.38 -2.80 -3.92
N VAL A 80 -1.13 -3.00 -3.49
CA VAL A 80 0.03 -2.26 -4.01
C VAL A 80 0.51 -2.91 -5.30
N ALA A 81 0.45 -2.16 -6.41
CA ALA A 81 0.97 -2.60 -7.71
C ALA A 81 2.48 -2.38 -7.84
N SER A 82 2.97 -1.28 -7.28
CA SER A 82 4.37 -0.88 -7.33
C SER A 82 4.66 0.16 -6.25
N TYR A 83 5.94 0.32 -5.92
CA TYR A 83 6.41 1.35 -5.00
C TYR A 83 7.71 1.97 -5.50
N ASP A 84 7.94 3.23 -5.13
CA ASP A 84 9.16 3.97 -5.40
C ASP A 84 9.81 4.39 -4.08
N ASN A 85 11.06 3.95 -3.91
CA ASN A 85 11.88 4.27 -2.76
C ASN A 85 12.44 5.69 -2.97
N SER A 86 11.68 6.70 -2.57
CA SER A 86 12.11 8.11 -2.61
C SER A 86 13.31 8.42 -1.69
N HIS A 87 13.89 7.40 -1.07
CA HIS A 87 15.06 7.44 -0.19
C HIS A 87 16.39 7.12 -0.87
N GLU A 88 16.48 7.07 -2.22
CA GLU A 88 17.80 6.98 -2.84
C GLU A 88 18.68 8.16 -2.37
N PRO A 89 19.86 7.89 -1.77
CA PRO A 89 20.77 8.96 -1.43
C PRO A 89 21.13 9.67 -2.72
N SER A 90 20.85 10.97 -2.79
CA SER A 90 21.43 11.81 -3.85
C SER A 90 22.94 11.53 -3.85
N PRO A 91 23.55 11.09 -4.97
CA PRO A 91 24.98 10.92 -5.01
C PRO A 91 25.58 12.29 -4.69
N LEU A 92 26.40 12.34 -3.63
CA LEU A 92 27.17 13.53 -3.27
C LEU A 92 27.92 13.98 -4.54
N MET A 93 27.48 15.08 -5.15
CA MET A 93 28.27 15.81 -6.14
C MET A 93 29.39 16.57 -5.43
#